data_AF-A0A1Y4J037-F1
#
_entry.id   AF-A0A1Y4J037-F1
#
_cell.length_a   1.000
_cell.length_b   1.000
_cell.length_c   1.000
_cell.angle_alpha   90.00
_cell.angle_beta   90.00
_cell.angle_gamma   90.00
#
_symmetry.space_group_name_H-M   'P 1'
#
loop_
_entity.id
_entity.type
_entity.pdbx_description
1 polymer ?
#
loop_
_entity_poly.entity_id
_entity_poly.type
_entity_poly.pdbx_seq_one_letter_code
_entity_poly.pdbx_strand_id
1 'polypeptide(L)'
;IIRPKYALKDSTMLPPAGQKGVEIAPMPLMPVDKCIADTSLLAEILLQKYEYHVPFYRQIRQYRHLGLKGLTESTLDGWFKKTVELLKPLYESLKKEVFSCDYVQADETTIPVINRGKHKAEKEYLWMVRSVMEKLVIFHYDMGSRAGSVIESLASQYRFKGYLQCDGFAGYETAFKTNPDVRLVNCMA
;
A
#
# COMPACT_ATOMS: atom_id res chain seq x y z
N ILE A 1 -14.98 -14.47 -12.88
CA ILE A 1 -15.92 -13.51 -13.53
C ILE A 1 -16.74 -14.24 -14.58
N ILE A 2 -18.05 -14.32 -14.40
CA ILE A 2 -18.96 -14.92 -15.40
C ILE A 2 -19.45 -13.79 -16.31
N ARG A 3 -19.21 -13.91 -17.61
CA ARG A 3 -19.73 -13.00 -18.63
C ARG A 3 -20.73 -13.77 -19.49
N PRO A 4 -22.05 -13.59 -19.28
CA PRO A 4 -23.03 -14.29 -20.08
C PRO A 4 -22.87 -13.91 -21.56
N LYS A 5 -23.02 -14.91 -22.41
CA LYS A 5 -23.04 -14.77 -23.86
C LYS A 5 -24.45 -15.08 -24.33
N TYR A 6 -24.98 -14.21 -25.16
CA TYR A 6 -26.30 -14.34 -25.75
C TYR A 6 -26.11 -14.57 -27.25
N ALA A 7 -26.83 -15.54 -27.78
CA ALA A 7 -26.87 -15.87 -29.19
C ALA A 7 -28.33 -16.06 -29.60
N LEU A 8 -28.60 -15.96 -30.91
CA LEU A 8 -29.91 -16.30 -31.43
C LEU A 8 -30.23 -17.77 -31.12
N LYS A 9 -31.50 -18.03 -30.78
CA LYS A 9 -31.97 -19.38 -30.46
C LYS A 9 -31.85 -20.32 -31.66
N ASP A 10 -32.06 -19.79 -32.86
CA ASP A 10 -31.82 -20.46 -34.13
C ASP A 10 -30.51 -19.94 -34.73
N SER A 11 -29.52 -20.82 -34.85
CA SER A 11 -28.19 -20.51 -35.37
C SER A 11 -28.15 -20.32 -36.89
N THR A 12 -29.24 -20.61 -37.59
CA THR A 12 -29.38 -20.41 -39.04
C THR A 12 -29.93 -19.02 -39.40
N MET A 13 -30.48 -18.30 -38.42
CA MET A 13 -31.00 -16.94 -38.62
C MET A 13 -29.88 -15.91 -38.61
N LEU A 14 -29.92 -14.99 -39.57
CA LEU A 14 -29.02 -13.83 -39.60
C LEU A 14 -29.46 -12.80 -38.54
N PRO A 15 -28.52 -12.18 -37.81
CA PRO A 15 -28.86 -11.08 -36.91
C PRO A 15 -29.46 -9.91 -37.70
N PRO A 16 -30.37 -9.12 -37.08
CA PRO A 16 -30.89 -7.89 -37.68
C PRO A 16 -29.74 -6.99 -38.18
N ALA A 17 -29.97 -6.24 -39.26
CA ALA A 17 -28.96 -5.42 -39.89
C ALA A 17 -28.26 -4.50 -38.86
N GLY A 18 -26.94 -4.66 -38.72
CA GLY A 18 -26.12 -3.90 -37.76
C GLY A 18 -25.91 -4.54 -36.39
N GLN A 19 -26.53 -5.69 -36.08
CA GLN A 19 -26.34 -6.40 -34.81
C GLN A 19 -25.35 -7.58 -34.96
N LYS A 20 -24.66 -7.91 -33.86
CA LYS A 20 -23.75 -9.07 -33.80
C LYS A 20 -24.55 -10.33 -33.52
N GLY A 21 -24.24 -11.44 -34.20
CA GLY A 21 -24.91 -12.74 -33.98
C GLY A 21 -24.64 -13.37 -32.61
N VAL A 22 -23.63 -12.87 -31.89
CA VAL A 22 -23.35 -13.19 -30.49
C VAL A 22 -23.05 -11.90 -29.76
N GLU A 23 -23.83 -11.62 -28.73
CA GLU A 23 -23.60 -10.51 -27.81
C GLU A 23 -23.00 -11.04 -26.50
N ILE A 24 -22.01 -10.32 -25.99
CA ILE A 24 -21.33 -10.68 -24.75
C ILE A 24 -21.50 -9.51 -23.81
N ALA A 25 -21.95 -9.78 -22.58
CA ALA A 25 -22.05 -8.74 -21.56
C ALA A 25 -20.72 -7.99 -21.40
N PRO A 26 -20.77 -6.67 -21.15
CA PRO A 26 -19.57 -5.87 -20.93
C PRO A 26 -18.74 -6.47 -19.79
N MET A 27 -17.43 -6.31 -19.88
CA MET A 27 -16.56 -6.70 -18.77
C MET A 27 -16.88 -5.79 -17.58
N PRO A 28 -17.07 -6.33 -16.36
CA PRO A 28 -17.20 -5.47 -15.19
C PRO A 28 -15.95 -4.62 -15.04
N LEU A 29 -16.10 -3.44 -14.42
CA LEU A 29 -14.95 -2.58 -14.17
C LEU A 29 -13.97 -3.31 -13.25
N MET A 30 -12.76 -3.52 -13.74
CA MET A 30 -11.69 -4.19 -13.00
C MET A 30 -10.73 -3.12 -12.47
N PRO A 31 -10.25 -3.24 -11.22
CA PRO A 31 -9.29 -2.29 -10.66
C PRO A 31 -7.96 -2.28 -11.44
N VAL A 32 -7.55 -3.46 -11.91
CA VAL A 32 -6.31 -3.65 -12.65
C VAL A 32 -6.64 -4.13 -14.06
N ASP A 33 -6.23 -3.35 -15.07
CA ASP A 33 -6.50 -3.68 -16.48
C ASP A 33 -5.86 -5.02 -16.89
N LYS A 34 -6.63 -5.81 -17.64
CA LYS A 34 -6.29 -7.17 -18.12
C LYS A 34 -5.77 -8.11 -17.03
N CYS A 35 -6.15 -7.87 -15.77
CA CYS A 35 -5.82 -8.76 -14.67
C CYS A 35 -6.72 -9.99 -14.69
N ILE A 36 -6.12 -11.16 -14.49
CA ILE A 36 -6.88 -12.42 -14.33
C ILE A 36 -7.52 -12.47 -12.93
N ALA A 37 -6.82 -11.94 -11.92
CA ALA A 37 -7.33 -11.87 -10.56
C ALA A 37 -8.43 -10.80 -10.43
N ASP A 38 -9.55 -11.17 -9.81
CA ASP A 38 -10.59 -10.24 -9.40
C ASP A 38 -10.24 -9.48 -8.12
N THR A 39 -11.07 -8.51 -7.76
CA THR A 39 -10.91 -7.66 -6.58
C THR A 39 -10.78 -8.45 -5.28
N SER A 40 -11.53 -9.54 -5.12
CA SER A 40 -11.50 -10.36 -3.91
C SER A 40 -10.18 -11.10 -3.79
N LEU A 41 -9.66 -11.67 -4.89
CA LEU A 41 -8.35 -12.31 -4.88
C LEU A 41 -7.22 -11.30 -4.64
N LEU A 42 -7.29 -10.10 -5.22
CA LEU A 42 -6.32 -9.05 -4.96
C LEU A 42 -6.33 -8.62 -3.49
N ALA A 43 -7.51 -8.41 -2.89
CA ALA A 43 -7.64 -8.08 -1.47
C ALA A 43 -7.09 -9.20 -0.58
N GLU A 44 -7.40 -10.46 -0.88
CA GLU A 44 -6.90 -11.63 -0.15
C GLU A 44 -5.37 -11.69 -0.15
N ILE A 45 -4.71 -11.45 -1.30
CA ILE A 45 -3.25 -11.43 -1.39
C ILE A 45 -2.65 -10.40 -0.42
N LEU A 46 -3.25 -9.22 -0.31
CA LEU A 46 -2.80 -8.15 0.58
C LEU A 46 -3.04 -8.51 2.05
N LEU A 47 -4.23 -9.01 2.40
CA LEU A 47 -4.56 -9.45 3.76
C LEU A 47 -3.62 -10.58 4.21
N GLN A 48 -3.44 -11.60 3.38
CA GLN A 48 -2.48 -12.67 3.64
C GLN A 48 -1.08 -12.13 3.89
N LYS A 49 -0.62 -11.14 3.12
CA LYS A 49 0.73 -10.57 3.27
C LYS A 49 0.89 -9.75 4.55
N TYR A 50 -0.05 -8.87 4.85
CA TYR A 50 0.11 -7.83 5.87
C TYR A 50 -0.61 -8.13 7.19
N GLU A 51 -1.82 -8.67 7.14
CA GLU A 51 -2.59 -9.03 8.34
C GLU A 51 -2.15 -10.40 8.88
N TYR A 52 -2.00 -11.38 8.00
CA TYR A 52 -1.70 -12.76 8.39
C TYR A 52 -0.22 -13.15 8.24
N HIS A 53 0.64 -12.21 7.82
CA HIS A 53 2.08 -12.41 7.69
C HIS A 53 2.50 -13.64 6.86
N VAL A 54 1.71 -13.99 5.85
CA VAL A 54 1.96 -15.11 4.93
C VAL A 54 2.78 -14.61 3.73
N PRO A 55 4.03 -15.06 3.56
CA PRO A 55 4.87 -14.68 2.43
C PRO A 55 4.34 -15.27 1.12
N PHE A 56 4.67 -14.62 -0.01
CA PHE A 56 4.12 -14.96 -1.32
C PHE A 56 4.31 -16.43 -1.72
N TYR A 57 5.48 -17.03 -1.47
CA TYR A 57 5.68 -18.45 -1.78
C TYR A 57 4.71 -19.38 -1.02
N ARG A 58 4.31 -19.02 0.21
CA ARG A 58 3.30 -19.76 0.99
C ARG A 58 1.90 -19.55 0.43
N GLN A 59 1.55 -18.32 0.06
CA GLN A 59 0.27 -18.02 -0.59
C GLN A 59 0.13 -18.81 -1.91
N ILE A 60 1.17 -18.82 -2.75
CA ILE A 60 1.19 -19.59 -4.01
C ILE A 60 1.00 -21.09 -3.74
N ARG A 61 1.62 -21.62 -2.68
CA ARG A 61 1.42 -23.02 -2.28
C ARG A 61 -0.03 -23.29 -1.85
N GLN A 62 -0.65 -22.39 -1.09
CA GLN A 62 -2.06 -22.50 -0.71
C GLN A 62 -2.96 -22.49 -1.96
N TYR A 63 -2.77 -21.54 -2.88
CA TYR A 63 -3.55 -21.47 -4.12
C TYR A 63 -3.37 -22.71 -5.00
N ARG A 64 -2.16 -23.28 -5.04
CA ARG A 64 -1.90 -24.55 -5.72
C ARG A 64 -2.71 -25.70 -5.13
N HIS A 65 -2.82 -25.78 -3.81
CA HIS A 65 -3.66 -26.80 -3.15
C HIS A 65 -5.16 -26.59 -3.46
N LEU A 66 -5.58 -25.35 -3.67
CA LEU A 66 -6.94 -25.00 -4.12
C LEU A 66 -7.17 -25.23 -5.63
N GLY A 67 -6.18 -25.76 -6.36
CA GLY A 67 -6.31 -26.10 -7.77
C GLY A 67 -5.85 -25.01 -8.75
N LEU A 68 -5.36 -23.85 -8.29
CA LEU A 68 -4.74 -22.84 -9.15
C LEU A 68 -3.33 -23.29 -9.57
N LYS A 69 -3.29 -24.26 -10.49
CA LYS A 69 -2.07 -24.77 -11.11
C LYS A 69 -1.58 -23.75 -12.14
N GLY A 70 -0.36 -23.22 -11.96
CA GLY A 70 0.27 -22.29 -12.90
C GLY A 70 0.47 -20.86 -12.37
N LEU A 71 0.02 -20.53 -11.16
CA LEU A 71 0.35 -19.25 -10.54
C LEU A 71 1.85 -19.19 -10.18
N THR A 72 2.56 -18.24 -10.78
CA THR A 72 3.98 -17.98 -10.50
C THR A 72 4.14 -16.82 -9.51
N GLU A 73 5.30 -16.73 -8.89
CA GLU A 73 5.64 -15.61 -8.00
C GLU A 73 5.71 -14.27 -8.75
N SER A 74 6.20 -14.27 -9.99
CA SER A 74 6.23 -13.07 -10.83
C SER A 74 4.83 -12.54 -11.16
N THR A 75 3.86 -13.43 -11.41
CA THR A 75 2.47 -13.04 -11.65
C THR A 75 1.85 -12.45 -10.38
N LEU A 76 2.03 -13.11 -9.23
CA LEU A 76 1.51 -12.62 -7.95
C LEU A 76 2.13 -11.27 -7.56
N ASP A 77 3.46 -11.12 -7.68
CA ASP A 77 4.16 -9.85 -7.44
C ASP A 77 3.67 -8.73 -8.37
N GLY A 78 3.41 -9.06 -9.64
CA GLY A 78 2.81 -8.13 -10.61
C GLY A 78 1.41 -7.67 -10.20
N TRP A 79 0.55 -8.57 -9.72
CA TRP A 79 -0.77 -8.23 -9.20
C TRP A 79 -0.68 -7.37 -7.94
N PHE A 80 0.19 -7.76 -7.01
CA PHE A 80 0.44 -7.03 -5.78
C PHE A 80 0.88 -5.59 -6.04
N LYS A 81 1.90 -5.36 -6.88
CA LYS A 81 2.42 -4.02 -7.19
C LYS A 81 1.34 -3.10 -7.75
N LYS A 82 0.58 -3.58 -8.73
CA LYS A 82 -0.50 -2.80 -9.34
C LYS A 82 -1.60 -2.48 -8.31
N THR A 83 -1.91 -3.41 -7.42
CA THR A 83 -2.90 -3.19 -6.36
C THR A 83 -2.43 -2.15 -5.35
N VAL A 84 -1.16 -2.20 -4.92
CA VAL A 84 -0.58 -1.21 -4.00
C VAL A 84 -0.54 0.18 -4.63
N GLU A 85 -0.25 0.30 -5.94
CA GLU A 85 -0.29 1.59 -6.64
C GLU A 85 -1.69 2.21 -6.61
N LEU A 86 -2.75 1.41 -6.75
CA LEU A 86 -4.14 1.88 -6.63
C LEU A 86 -4.48 2.39 -5.23
N LEU A 87 -3.79 1.91 -4.20
CA LEU A 87 -3.98 2.36 -2.80
C LEU A 87 -3.17 3.61 -2.46
N LYS A 88 -2.24 4.03 -3.32
CA LYS A 88 -1.38 5.19 -3.08
C LYS A 88 -2.17 6.48 -2.81
N PRO A 89 -3.26 6.83 -3.53
CA PRO A 89 -4.05 8.02 -3.21
C PRO A 89 -4.68 7.99 -1.81
N LEU A 90 -5.04 6.80 -1.33
CA LEU A 90 -5.55 6.61 0.04
C LEU A 90 -4.44 6.88 1.06
N TYR A 91 -3.23 6.37 0.81
CA TYR A 91 -2.07 6.65 1.65
C TYR A 91 -1.71 8.15 1.69
N GLU A 92 -1.74 8.82 0.53
CA GLU A 92 -1.53 10.28 0.46
C GLU A 92 -2.58 11.06 1.25
N SER A 93 -3.85 10.63 1.18
CA SER A 93 -4.94 11.23 1.96
C SER A 93 -4.73 10.98 3.46
N LEU A 94 -4.38 9.75 3.85
CA LEU A 94 -4.12 9.40 5.24
C LEU A 94 -2.96 10.20 5.84
N LYS A 95 -1.88 10.43 5.09
CA LYS A 95 -0.78 11.29 5.54
C LYS A 95 -1.27 12.71 5.85
N LYS A 96 -2.10 13.28 4.98
CA LYS A 96 -2.68 14.61 5.21
C LYS A 96 -3.51 14.65 6.49
N GLU A 97 -4.35 13.65 6.73
CA GLU A 97 -5.18 13.57 7.95
C GLU A 97 -4.34 13.35 9.22
N VAL A 98 -3.25 12.58 9.16
CA VAL A 98 -2.36 12.43 10.32
C VAL A 98 -1.75 13.76 10.73
N PHE A 99 -1.37 14.60 9.77
CA PHE A 99 -0.76 15.91 10.04
C PHE A 99 -1.76 17.07 10.15
N SER A 100 -3.07 16.82 10.11
CA SER A 100 -4.09 17.87 10.29
C SER A 100 -4.40 18.18 11.75
N CYS A 101 -3.98 17.32 12.68
CA CYS A 101 -4.09 17.56 14.13
C CYS A 101 -2.94 18.43 14.64
N ASP A 102 -3.02 18.86 15.89
CA ASP A 102 -2.02 19.68 16.58
C ASP A 102 -1.05 18.86 17.45
N TYR A 103 -1.20 17.54 17.49
CA TYR A 103 -0.35 16.64 18.26
C TYR A 103 -0.14 15.29 17.55
N VAL A 104 1.12 15.01 17.22
CA VAL A 104 1.54 13.74 16.62
C VAL A 104 2.66 13.08 17.43
N GLN A 105 2.69 11.76 17.42
CA GLN A 105 3.81 10.96 17.91
C GLN A 105 4.62 10.46 16.71
N ALA A 106 5.94 10.55 16.78
CA ALA A 106 6.85 10.02 15.79
C ALA A 106 7.84 9.07 16.43
N ASP A 107 8.16 7.98 15.73
CA ASP A 107 9.17 7.00 16.13
C ASP A 107 9.82 6.41 14.88
N GLU A 108 11.04 5.89 15.01
CA GLU A 108 11.71 5.17 13.95
C GLU A 108 12.09 3.76 14.40
N THR A 109 11.53 2.77 13.71
CA THR A 109 11.80 1.36 13.98
C THR A 109 12.64 0.75 12.88
N THR A 110 13.52 -0.16 13.27
CA THR A 110 14.45 -0.77 12.32
C THR A 110 13.87 -2.03 11.70
N ILE A 111 14.02 -2.17 10.39
CA ILE A 111 13.57 -3.33 9.62
C ILE A 111 14.74 -3.93 8.81
N PRO A 112 14.83 -5.27 8.68
CA PRO A 112 15.81 -5.90 7.83
C PRO A 112 15.37 -5.86 6.36
N VAL A 113 16.15 -5.23 5.50
CA VAL A 113 15.85 -5.09 4.06
C VAL A 113 16.95 -5.75 3.23
N ILE A 114 16.57 -6.58 2.25
CA ILE A 114 17.54 -7.31 1.43
C ILE A 114 18.24 -6.33 0.47
N ASN A 115 19.55 -6.16 0.65
CA ASN A 115 20.40 -5.45 -0.30
C ASN A 115 20.96 -6.45 -1.32
N ARG A 116 20.47 -6.38 -2.57
CA ARG A 116 20.89 -7.28 -3.65
C ARG A 116 22.37 -7.16 -4.00
N GLY A 117 22.95 -5.96 -3.92
CA GLY A 117 24.36 -5.72 -4.25
C GLY A 117 25.31 -6.29 -3.21
N LYS A 118 24.89 -6.34 -1.94
CA LYS A 118 25.70 -6.84 -0.82
C LYS A 118 25.38 -8.28 -0.41
N HIS A 119 24.39 -8.90 -1.06
CA HIS A 119 23.91 -10.26 -0.77
C HIS A 119 23.57 -10.52 0.71
N LYS A 120 23.15 -9.48 1.44
CA LYS A 120 22.77 -9.57 2.86
C LYS A 120 21.61 -8.63 3.17
N ALA A 121 20.93 -8.91 4.29
CA ALA A 121 19.99 -7.95 4.85
C ALA A 121 20.76 -6.80 5.50
N GLU A 122 20.34 -5.56 5.22
CA GLU A 122 20.82 -4.37 5.89
C GLU A 122 19.76 -3.85 6.85
N LYS A 123 20.24 -3.21 7.92
CA LYS A 123 19.39 -2.55 8.90
C LYS A 123 18.98 -1.20 8.32
N GLU A 124 17.69 -1.06 8.05
CA GLU A 124 17.08 0.16 7.51
C GLU A 124 15.98 0.65 8.45
N TYR A 125 15.49 1.87 8.24
CA TYR A 125 14.55 2.53 9.14
C TYR A 125 13.19 2.76 8.47
N LEU A 126 12.14 2.52 9.26
CA LEU A 126 10.75 2.80 8.94
C LEU A 126 10.24 3.82 9.96
N TRP A 127 9.79 4.96 9.48
CA TRP A 127 9.21 6.01 10.31
C TRP A 127 7.75 5.73 10.58
N MET A 128 7.35 5.77 11.83
CA MET A 128 5.95 5.71 12.25
C MET A 128 5.54 7.10 12.69
N VAL A 129 4.41 7.59 12.19
CA VAL A 129 3.79 8.83 12.68
C VAL A 129 2.34 8.53 13.02
N ARG A 130 1.92 8.92 14.22
CA ARG A 130 0.60 8.65 14.75
C ARG A 130 -0.07 9.95 15.18
N SER A 131 -1.27 10.18 14.66
CA SER A 131 -2.20 11.13 15.24
C SER A 131 -2.98 10.42 16.34
N VAL A 132 -2.72 10.82 17.59
CA VAL A 132 -3.26 10.11 18.76
C VAL A 132 -4.76 10.34 18.90
N MET A 133 -5.21 11.59 18.70
CA MET A 133 -6.60 11.98 18.87
C MET A 133 -7.49 11.37 17.78
N GLU A 134 -7.02 11.39 16.53
CA GLU A 134 -7.74 10.81 15.39
C GLU A 134 -7.59 9.29 15.29
N LYS A 135 -6.72 8.68 16.12
CA LYS A 135 -6.38 7.25 16.09
C LYS A 135 -5.88 6.78 14.71
N LEU A 136 -5.16 7.65 14.02
CA LEU A 136 -4.58 7.37 12.71
C LEU A 136 -3.07 7.13 12.82
N VAL A 137 -2.55 6.23 11.99
CA VAL A 137 -1.12 5.92 11.93
C VAL A 137 -0.68 5.78 10.48
N ILE A 138 0.51 6.30 10.18
CA ILE A 138 1.22 6.07 8.92
C ILE A 138 2.57 5.43 9.21
N PHE A 139 3.01 4.62 8.27
CA PHE A 139 4.38 4.17 8.17
C PHE A 139 4.99 4.77 6.91
N HIS A 140 6.17 5.36 7.03
CA HIS A 140 6.87 6.05 5.95
C HIS A 140 8.29 5.50 5.82
N TYR A 141 8.62 5.04 4.62
CA TYR A 141 9.93 4.47 4.31
C TYR A 141 10.59 5.35 3.25
N ASP A 142 11.70 5.99 3.61
CA ASP A 142 12.51 6.82 2.72
C ASP A 142 13.88 6.18 2.50
N MET A 143 13.91 5.14 1.66
CA MET A 143 15.12 4.39 1.30
C MET A 143 15.93 3.93 2.51
N GLY A 144 15.24 3.64 3.63
CA GLY A 144 15.84 3.18 4.88
C GLY A 144 16.57 4.25 5.69
N SER A 145 16.44 5.54 5.37
CA SER A 145 17.12 6.63 6.06
C SER A 145 16.59 6.88 7.48
N ARG A 146 17.52 7.08 8.44
CA ARG A 146 17.23 7.57 9.80
C ARG A 146 17.45 9.08 9.96
N ALA A 147 17.67 9.81 8.86
CA ALA A 147 17.97 11.23 8.97
C ALA A 147 16.74 12.00 9.49
N GLY A 148 16.93 12.95 10.42
CA GLY A 148 15.85 13.81 10.90
C GLY A 148 15.18 14.63 9.79
N SER A 149 15.89 14.87 8.67
CA SER A 149 15.33 15.53 7.48
C SER A 149 14.14 14.78 6.87
N VAL A 150 14.02 13.45 7.11
CA VAL A 150 12.90 12.66 6.63
C VAL A 150 11.60 13.12 7.30
N ILE A 151 11.59 13.16 8.64
CA ILE A 151 10.39 13.58 9.40
C ILE A 151 10.12 15.08 9.26
N GLU A 152 11.16 15.91 9.18
CA GLU A 152 11.00 17.35 8.91
C GLU A 152 10.38 17.62 7.55
N SER A 153 10.86 16.94 6.50
CA SER A 153 10.29 17.04 5.14
C SER A 153 8.82 16.63 5.14
N LEU A 154 8.50 15.52 5.82
CA LEU A 154 7.13 15.01 5.91
C LEU A 154 6.20 15.99 6.64
N ALA A 155 6.61 16.51 7.81
CA ALA A 155 5.84 17.49 8.56
C ALA A 155 5.66 18.81 7.77
N SER A 156 6.73 19.27 7.10
CA SER A 156 6.73 20.50 6.30
C SER A 156 5.84 20.39 5.07
N GLN A 157 5.84 19.23 4.39
CA GLN A 157 5.00 18.96 3.21
C GLN A 157 3.51 19.18 3.51
N TYR A 158 3.06 18.80 4.71
CA TYR A 158 1.68 18.95 5.16
C TYR A 158 1.45 20.20 6.02
N ARG A 159 2.46 21.06 6.17
CA ARG A 159 2.41 22.31 6.96
C ARG A 159 1.94 22.07 8.40
N PHE A 160 2.40 20.98 9.00
CA PHE A 160 2.06 20.62 10.37
C PHE A 160 2.47 21.75 11.33
N LYS A 161 1.56 22.09 12.25
CA LYS A 161 1.79 23.05 13.33
C LYS A 161 1.29 22.46 14.63
N GLY A 162 2.16 22.37 15.64
CA GLY A 162 1.78 21.79 16.91
C GLY A 162 2.91 21.04 17.60
N TYR A 163 2.54 20.04 18.38
CA TYR A 163 3.44 19.27 19.22
C TYR A 163 3.82 17.94 18.55
N LEU A 164 5.11 17.71 18.38
CA LEU A 164 5.63 16.42 17.89
C LEU A 164 6.32 15.72 19.05
N GLN A 165 5.75 14.60 19.48
CA GLN A 165 6.36 13.75 20.49
C GLN A 165 7.30 12.74 19.88
N CYS A 166 8.54 12.69 20.34
CA CYS A 166 9.54 11.74 19.88
C CYS A 166 10.39 11.19 21.05
N ASP A 167 11.24 10.22 20.75
CA ASP A 167 12.30 9.83 21.67
C ASP A 167 13.39 10.93 21.75
N GLY A 168 14.40 10.70 22.59
CA GLY A 168 15.53 11.61 22.76
C GLY A 168 16.55 11.58 21.63
N PHE A 169 16.21 11.11 20.42
CA PHE A 169 17.13 11.08 19.30
C PHE A 169 17.44 12.51 18.80
N ALA A 170 18.72 12.89 18.83
CA ALA A 170 19.20 14.21 18.41
C ALA A 170 18.85 14.59 16.96
N GLY A 171 18.47 13.62 16.12
CA GLY A 171 17.97 13.88 14.78
C GLY A 171 16.71 14.73 14.76
N TYR A 172 15.78 14.55 15.70
CA TYR A 172 14.57 15.38 15.80
C TYR A 172 14.91 16.82 16.17
N GLU A 173 15.74 17.01 17.20
CA GLU A 173 16.17 18.35 17.63
C GLU A 173 16.85 19.13 16.52
N THR A 174 17.74 18.47 15.77
CA THR A 174 18.43 19.08 14.63
C THR A 174 17.44 19.48 13.53
N ALA A 175 16.49 18.61 13.22
CA ALA A 175 15.55 18.80 12.12
C ALA A 175 14.51 19.90 12.41
N PHE A 176 14.07 20.07 13.66
CA PHE A 176 13.08 21.09 14.02
C PHE A 176 13.67 22.34 14.68
N LYS A 177 15.01 22.46 14.76
CA LYS A 177 15.72 23.56 15.43
C LYS A 177 15.28 24.95 14.98
N THR A 178 15.03 25.12 13.68
CA THR A 178 14.66 26.40 13.06
C THR A 178 13.19 26.48 12.69
N ASN A 179 12.38 25.49 13.06
CA ASN A 179 10.97 25.44 12.73
C ASN A 179 10.12 25.94 13.91
N PRO A 180 9.61 27.19 13.87
CA PRO A 180 8.80 27.73 14.97
C PRO A 180 7.40 27.13 15.06
N ASP A 181 6.93 26.44 14.01
CA ASP A 181 5.59 25.86 13.95
C ASP A 181 5.51 24.50 14.68
N VAL A 182 6.64 23.82 14.88
CA VAL A 182 6.70 22.49 15.48
C VAL A 182 7.45 22.53 16.80
N ARG A 183 6.76 22.15 17.88
CA ARG A 183 7.33 22.05 19.21
C ARG A 183 7.58 20.59 19.58
N LEU A 184 8.85 20.24 19.77
CA LEU A 184 9.21 18.90 20.23
C LEU A 184 8.82 18.69 21.69
N VAL A 185 8.30 17.51 21.99
CA VAL A 185 8.08 17.01 23.35
C VAL A 185 8.65 15.60 23.46
N ASN A 186 9.24 15.25 24.59
CA ASN A 186 9.88 13.95 24.75
C ASN A 186 8.90 12.90 25.27
N CYS A 187 9.06 11.66 24.83
CA CYS A 187 8.38 10.51 25.43
C CYS A 187 8.72 10.38 26.93
N MET A 188 7.72 9.95 27.72
CA MET A 188 7.92 9.63 29.13
C MET A 188 8.74 8.33 29.24
N ALA A 189 9.81 8.37 30.02
CA ALA A 189 10.68 7.22 30.29
C ALA A 189 10.13 6.32 31.41
#